data_AF-A0A9D5DQW7-F1
#
_entry.id   AF-A0A9D5DQW7-F1
#
_cell.length_a   1.000
_cell.length_b   1.000
_cell.length_c   1.000
_cell.angle_alpha   90.00
_cell.angle_beta   90.00
_cell.angle_gamma   90.00
#
_symmetry.space_group_name_H-M   'P 1'
#
loop_
_entity.id
_entity.type
_entity.pdbx_description
1 polymer ?
#
loop_
_entity_poly.entity_id
_entity_poly.type
_entity_poly.pdbx_seq_one_letter_code
_entity_poly.pdbx_strand_id
1 'polypeptide(L)'
;MSETELWVADFNQEPLAKTANWFGQVYWHGHLNVSLIGVELYHHGKLLSETRKKNTYLGHNDAIDYMHTADAAFDRDDQLELIVKWEANSHVYEESIPLQSRKRFFALPSFLNPKTSAYSM
;
A
#
# COMPACT_ATOMS: atom_id res chain seq x y z
N MET A 1 -10.51 -24.84 6.03
CA MET A 1 -10.21 -24.15 4.77
C MET A 1 -9.19 -23.10 5.11
N SER A 2 -8.03 -23.10 4.45
CA SER A 2 -6.97 -22.11 4.71
C SER A 2 -7.50 -20.72 4.40
N GLU A 3 -7.34 -19.79 5.34
CA GLU A 3 -7.56 -18.36 5.13
C GLU A 3 -6.57 -17.91 4.05
N THR A 4 -7.03 -17.89 2.80
CA THR A 4 -6.30 -17.22 1.72
C THR A 4 -6.63 -15.75 1.87
N GLU A 5 -5.67 -14.94 2.33
CA GLU A 5 -5.77 -13.47 2.26
C GLU A 5 -6.13 -13.09 0.82
N LEU A 6 -7.30 -12.48 0.62
CA LEU A 6 -7.82 -12.19 -0.72
C LEU A 6 -7.26 -10.87 -1.23
N TRP A 7 -6.83 -10.00 -0.33
CA TRP A 7 -6.18 -8.74 -0.64
C TRP A 7 -4.77 -8.70 -0.10
N VAL A 8 -3.86 -8.22 -0.92
CA VAL A 8 -2.49 -7.91 -0.51
C VAL A 8 -2.28 -6.43 -0.73
N ALA A 9 -1.66 -5.74 0.22
CA ALA A 9 -1.29 -4.35 0.07
C ALA A 9 0.23 -4.22 0.13
N ASP A 10 0.79 -3.42 -0.78
CA ASP A 10 2.16 -2.94 -0.67
C ASP A 10 2.17 -1.48 -0.21
N PHE A 11 3.23 -1.11 0.51
CA PHE A 11 3.34 0.21 1.10
C PHE A 11 4.75 0.72 0.92
N ASN A 12 4.88 1.85 0.22
CA ASN A 12 6.15 2.48 -0.06
C ASN A 12 6.10 3.94 0.38
N GLN A 13 6.81 4.25 1.47
CA GLN A 13 7.06 5.63 1.84
C GLN A 13 8.10 6.21 0.87
N GLU A 14 7.72 7.21 0.06
CA GLU A 14 8.71 7.97 -0.71
C GLU A 14 9.44 8.96 0.21
N PRO A 15 10.77 8.88 0.36
CA PRO A 15 11.51 9.81 1.21
C PRO A 15 11.91 11.11 0.50
N LEU A 16 11.62 11.25 -0.81
CA LEU A 16 12.08 12.38 -1.62
C LEU A 16 11.06 13.51 -1.79
N ALA A 17 9.81 13.29 -1.39
CA ALA A 17 8.80 14.34 -1.41
C ALA A 17 8.95 15.20 -0.15
N LYS A 18 9.13 16.52 -0.32
CA LYS A 18 9.05 17.51 0.78
C LYS A 18 7.66 17.55 1.47
N THR A 19 6.73 16.76 0.96
CA THR A 19 5.40 16.47 1.46
C THR A 19 5.37 14.99 1.83
N ALA A 20 4.87 14.63 3.02
CA ALA A 20 4.73 13.23 3.44
C ALA A 20 3.59 12.54 2.65
N ASN A 21 3.79 12.38 1.35
CA ASN A 21 2.87 11.69 0.47
C ASN A 21 3.21 10.21 0.51
N TRP A 22 2.21 9.42 0.82
CA TRP A 22 2.29 7.97 0.93
C TRP A 22 1.63 7.37 -0.29
N PHE A 23 2.30 6.39 -0.90
CA PHE A 23 1.81 5.68 -2.08
C PHE A 23 1.89 4.17 -1.83
N GLY A 24 0.80 3.48 -2.11
CA GLY A 24 0.74 2.03 -2.03
C GLY A 24 -0.23 1.48 -3.06
N GLN A 25 -0.13 0.18 -3.31
CA GLN A 25 -1.03 -0.55 -4.18
C GLN A 25 -1.76 -1.60 -3.37
N VAL A 26 -3.02 -1.82 -3.71
CA VAL A 26 -3.82 -2.94 -3.22
C VAL A 26 -4.11 -3.88 -4.38
N TYR A 27 -3.88 -5.17 -4.17
CA TYR A 27 -3.96 -6.23 -5.16
C TYR A 27 -5.06 -7.21 -4.80
N TRP A 28 -5.92 -7.51 -5.77
CA TRP A 28 -6.95 -8.54 -5.63
C TRP A 28 -6.42 -9.91 -6.04
N HIS A 29 -6.37 -10.87 -5.12
CA HIS A 29 -5.89 -12.23 -5.36
C HIS A 29 -7.00 -13.28 -5.47
N GLY A 30 -8.26 -12.90 -5.26
CA GLY A 30 -9.37 -13.81 -5.44
C GLY A 30 -9.58 -14.25 -6.90
N HIS A 31 -10.36 -15.33 -7.07
CA HIS A 31 -10.63 -15.94 -8.38
C HIS A 31 -11.82 -15.33 -9.13
N LEU A 32 -12.62 -14.50 -8.46
CA LEU A 32 -13.81 -13.87 -9.03
C LEU A 32 -13.53 -12.42 -9.35
N ASN A 33 -14.25 -11.86 -10.32
CA ASN A 33 -14.21 -10.42 -10.54
C ASN A 33 -15.01 -9.72 -9.46
N VAL A 34 -14.49 -8.59 -8.97
CA VAL A 34 -15.10 -7.79 -7.90
C VAL A 34 -15.21 -6.33 -8.31
N SER A 35 -16.13 -5.60 -7.69
CA SER A 35 -16.24 -4.15 -7.83
C SER A 35 -15.65 -3.49 -6.58
N LEU A 36 -14.49 -2.83 -6.70
CA LEU A 36 -13.94 -2.06 -5.59
C LEU A 36 -14.83 -0.83 -5.36
N ILE A 37 -15.29 -0.67 -4.12
CA ILE A 37 -16.14 0.45 -3.70
C ILE A 37 -15.38 1.46 -2.83
N GLY A 38 -14.34 1.04 -2.11
CA GLY A 38 -13.53 1.97 -1.35
C GLY A 38 -12.29 1.38 -0.69
N VAL A 39 -11.38 2.28 -0.34
CA VAL A 39 -10.20 2.00 0.47
C VAL A 39 -10.10 3.08 1.55
N GLU A 40 -9.97 2.67 2.79
CA GLU A 40 -9.85 3.54 3.96
C GLU A 40 -8.55 3.27 4.70
N LEU A 41 -7.82 4.32 5.07
CA LEU A 41 -6.60 4.22 5.86
C LEU A 41 -6.88 4.72 7.27
N TYR A 42 -6.54 3.89 8.25
CA TYR A 42 -6.66 4.17 9.67
C TYR A 42 -5.30 4.19 10.35
N HIS A 43 -5.18 5.05 11.37
CA HIS A 43 -4.05 5.08 12.30
C HIS A 43 -4.58 5.17 13.72
N HIS A 44 -4.26 4.18 14.55
CA HIS A 44 -4.80 4.05 15.91
C HIS A 44 -6.33 4.19 15.98
N GLY A 45 -7.04 3.57 15.03
CA GLY A 45 -8.50 3.62 14.93
C GLY A 45 -9.08 4.95 14.41
N LYS A 46 -8.25 5.94 14.09
CA LYS A 46 -8.68 7.20 13.47
C LYS A 46 -8.57 7.10 11.94
N LEU A 47 -9.66 7.39 11.23
CA LEU A 47 -9.65 7.52 9.78
C LEU A 47 -8.74 8.69 9.37
N LEU A 48 -7.71 8.39 8.60
CA LEU A 48 -6.77 9.36 8.03
C LEU A 48 -7.20 9.80 6.64
N SER A 49 -7.67 8.85 5.84
CA SER A 49 -8.04 9.11 4.45
C SER A 49 -8.98 8.04 3.94
N GLU A 50 -9.86 8.43 3.02
CA GLU A 50 -10.82 7.56 2.36
C GLU A 50 -10.76 7.83 0.87
N THR A 51 -10.67 6.78 0.06
CA THR A 51 -10.87 6.84 -1.38
C THR A 51 -12.11 6.04 -1.73
N ARG A 52 -13.16 6.72 -2.16
CA ARG A 52 -14.34 6.08 -2.72
C ARG A 52 -14.16 5.83 -4.20
N LYS A 53 -14.43 4.61 -4.63
CA LYS A 53 -14.37 4.22 -6.05
C LYS A 53 -15.78 3.88 -6.51
N LYS A 54 -16.16 4.39 -7.68
CA LYS A 54 -17.39 3.97 -8.38
C LYS A 54 -16.96 3.27 -9.65
N ASN A 55 -17.62 2.15 -9.97
CA ASN A 55 -17.43 1.40 -11.21
C ASN A 55 -15.99 0.92 -11.46
N THR A 56 -15.22 0.63 -10.41
CA THR A 56 -13.87 0.07 -10.56
C THR A 56 -13.92 -1.44 -10.43
N TYR A 57 -13.85 -2.13 -11.56
CA TYR A 57 -13.87 -3.59 -11.62
C TYR A 57 -12.46 -4.14 -11.60
N LEU A 58 -12.24 -5.16 -10.78
CA LEU A 58 -10.95 -5.84 -10.64
C LEU A 58 -11.11 -7.33 -10.94
N GLY A 59 -10.27 -7.82 -11.83
CA GLY A 59 -9.98 -9.22 -12.04
C GLY A 59 -8.76 -9.67 -11.25
N HIS A 60 -8.45 -10.96 -11.34
CA HIS A 60 -7.35 -11.58 -10.62
C HIS A 60 -6.01 -10.88 -10.89
N ASN A 61 -5.30 -10.52 -9.81
CA ASN A 61 -4.05 -9.74 -9.77
C ASN A 61 -4.14 -8.29 -10.27
N ASP A 62 -5.35 -7.75 -10.50
CA ASP A 62 -5.47 -6.32 -10.77
C ASP A 62 -5.11 -5.52 -9.50
N ALA A 63 -4.44 -4.39 -9.73
CA ALA A 63 -3.94 -3.52 -8.69
C ALA A 63 -4.58 -2.14 -8.77
N ILE A 64 -4.75 -1.50 -7.61
CA ILE A 64 -5.16 -0.09 -7.54
C ILE A 64 -4.19 0.67 -6.67
N ASP A 65 -3.73 1.79 -7.23
CA ASP A 65 -2.98 2.79 -6.50
C ASP A 65 -3.90 3.51 -5.51
N TYR A 66 -3.46 3.56 -4.26
CA TYR A 66 -3.99 4.47 -3.26
C TYR A 66 -2.90 5.49 -2.90
N MET A 67 -3.28 6.76 -2.95
CA MET A 67 -2.42 7.88 -2.58
C MET A 67 -3.00 8.53 -1.34
N HIS A 68 -2.19 8.65 -0.31
CA HIS A 68 -2.55 9.34 0.91
C HIS A 68 -1.58 10.48 1.16
N THR A 69 -2.06 11.72 1.00
CA THR A 69 -1.43 12.93 1.54
C THR A 69 -1.76 12.99 3.02
N ALA A 70 -0.82 12.63 3.89
CA ALA A 70 -0.98 12.90 5.31
C ALA A 70 -0.05 14.06 5.69
N ASP A 71 -0.59 15.08 6.36
CA ASP A 71 0.20 16.05 7.13
C ASP A 71 0.89 15.40 8.35
N ALA A 72 0.62 14.11 8.61
CA ALA A 72 1.18 13.35 9.71
C ALA A 72 2.45 12.61 9.27
N ALA A 73 3.55 12.92 9.95
CA ALA A 73 4.70 12.03 10.00
C ALA A 73 4.31 10.80 10.83
N PHE A 74 4.40 9.60 10.25
CA PHE A 74 4.25 8.33 10.97
C PHE A 74 5.64 7.81 11.34
N ASP A 75 5.76 7.27 12.54
CA ASP A 75 6.95 6.56 12.98
C ASP A 75 7.02 5.17 12.32
N ARG A 76 8.22 4.60 12.26
CA ARG A 76 8.46 3.28 11.65
C ARG A 76 7.63 2.17 12.31
N ASP A 77 7.38 2.32 13.60
CA ASP A 77 6.71 1.33 14.43
C ASP A 77 5.19 1.59 14.53
N ASP A 78 4.68 2.64 13.85
CA ASP A 78 3.25 2.90 13.79
C ASP A 78 2.53 1.78 13.03
N GLN A 79 1.46 1.29 13.63
CA GLN A 79 0.58 0.30 13.00
C GLN A 79 -0.52 1.04 12.25
N LEU A 80 -0.42 1.00 10.93
CA LEU A 80 -1.45 1.49 10.02
C LEU A 80 -2.38 0.33 9.66
N GLU A 81 -3.64 0.64 9.41
CA GLU A 81 -4.65 -0.34 9.03
C GLU A 81 -5.34 0.13 7.76
N LEU A 82 -5.36 -0.73 6.73
CA LEU A 82 -6.06 -0.46 5.48
C LEU A 82 -7.33 -1.30 5.44
N ILE A 83 -8.48 -0.65 5.30
CA ILE A 83 -9.76 -1.33 5.10
C ILE A 83 -10.11 -1.26 3.62
N VAL A 84 -10.19 -2.42 2.98
CA VAL A 84 -10.60 -2.56 1.58
C VAL A 84 -12.05 -2.99 1.55
N LYS A 85 -12.89 -2.28 0.81
CA LYS A 85 -14.32 -2.58 0.65
C LYS A 85 -14.63 -2.88 -0.81
N TRP A 86 -15.31 -3.99 -1.06
CA TRP A 86 -15.70 -4.42 -2.41
C TRP A 86 -17.08 -5.06 -2.44
N GLU A 87 -17.67 -5.09 -3.63
CA GLU A 87 -18.92 -5.79 -3.90
C GLU A 87 -18.66 -7.03 -4.75
N ALA A 88 -19.24 -8.16 -4.34
CA ALA A 88 -19.27 -9.40 -5.10
C ALA A 88 -20.61 -10.10 -4.90
N ASN A 89 -21.22 -10.64 -5.97
CA ASN A 89 -22.49 -11.36 -5.89
C ASN A 89 -23.60 -10.59 -5.12
N SER A 90 -23.71 -9.27 -5.36
CA SER A 90 -24.67 -8.37 -4.68
C SER A 90 -24.51 -8.26 -3.16
N HIS A 91 -23.34 -8.63 -2.63
CA HIS A 91 -22.98 -8.45 -1.23
C HIS A 91 -21.74 -7.56 -1.14
N VAL A 92 -21.72 -6.73 -0.09
CA VAL A 92 -20.57 -5.90 0.25
C VAL A 92 -19.73 -6.64 1.28
N TYR A 93 -18.42 -6.68 1.03
CA TYR A 93 -17.42 -7.29 1.89
C TYR A 93 -16.38 -6.25 2.29
N GLU A 94 -15.72 -6.50 3.41
CA GLU A 94 -14.59 -5.71 3.88
C GLU A 94 -13.48 -6.62 4.41
N GLU A 95 -12.24 -6.19 4.24
CA GLU A 95 -11.04 -6.85 4.75
C GLU A 95 -10.12 -5.79 5.36
N SER A 96 -9.63 -6.07 6.56
CA SER A 96 -8.62 -5.26 7.23
C SER A 96 -7.23 -5.84 6.96
N ILE A 97 -6.34 -4.99 6.47
CA ILE A 97 -4.96 -5.34 6.14
C ILE A 97 -4.04 -4.51 7.04
N PRO A 98 -3.32 -5.12 7.99
CA PRO A 98 -2.33 -4.40 8.79
C PRO A 98 -1.16 -3.98 7.90
N LEU A 99 -0.91 -2.68 7.82
CA LEU A 99 0.21 -2.11 7.10
C LEU A 99 1.37 -1.83 8.06
N GLN A 100 2.55 -2.30 7.68
CA GLN A 100 3.79 -1.93 8.35
C GLN A 100 4.65 -1.11 7.39
N SER A 101 5.21 -0.01 7.90
CA SER A 101 6.16 0.78 7.13
C SER A 101 7.40 -0.05 6.79
N ARG A 102 7.54 -0.43 5.51
CA ARG A 102 8.75 -1.07 5.01
C ARG A 102 9.74 0.02 4.60
N LYS A 103 10.88 0.11 5.28
CA LYS A 103 12.03 0.85 4.75
C LYS A 103 12.44 0.20 3.44
N ARG A 104 12.24 0.90 2.31
CA ARG A 104 13.04 0.62 1.12
C ARG A 104 14.49 1.02 1.46
N PHE A 105 15.35 0.04 1.66
CA PHE A 105 16.79 0.31 1.53
C PHE A 105 17.00 0.73 0.09
N PHE A 106 17.32 2.00 -0.16
CA PHE A 106 17.83 2.39 -1.47
C PHE A 106 19.10 1.57 -1.71
N ALA A 107 19.05 0.62 -2.64
CA ALA A 107 20.25 0.20 -3.31
C ALA A 107 20.71 1.43 -4.12
N LEU A 108 21.71 2.15 -3.60
CA LEU A 108 22.42 3.11 -4.43
C LEU A 108 22.93 2.35 -5.66
N PRO A 109 22.69 2.85 -6.88
CA PRO A 109 23.36 2.32 -8.04
C PRO A 109 24.87 2.33 -7.79
N SER A 110 25.55 1.21 -8.06
CA SER A 110 26.97 1.00 -7.75
C SER A 110 27.91 2.08 -8.32
N PHE A 111 27.47 2.87 -9.30
CA PHE A 111 28.21 4.00 -9.86
C PHE A 111 28.22 5.26 -8.99
N LEU A 112 27.40 5.34 -7.93
CA LEU A 112 27.37 6.44 -6.96
C LEU A 112 28.14 6.14 -5.67
N ASN A 113 28.98 5.10 -5.64
CA ASN A 113 29.81 4.78 -4.48
C ASN A 113 31.26 5.28 -4.69
N PRO A 114 31.60 6.54 -4.32
CA PRO A 114 32.96 7.04 -4.45
C PRO A 114 33.81 6.53 -3.27
N LYS A 115 34.08 5.21 -3.22
CA LYS A 115 35.13 4.62 -2.37
C LYS A 115 35.34 3.15 -2.72
N THR A 116 36.00 2.92 -3.85
CA THR A 116 37.15 1.99 -4.00
C THR A 116 37.65 2.08 -5.44
N SER A 117 38.38 3.15 -5.73
CA SER A 117 39.52 3.05 -6.64
C SER A 117 40.66 3.84 -5.98
N ALA A 118 41.14 3.27 -4.88
CA ALA A 118 42.44 3.56 -4.35
C ALA A 118 43.18 2.22 -4.34
N TYR A 119 44.18 2.14 -5.23
CA TYR A 119 45.27 1.17 -5.32
C TYR A 119 45.02 -0.20 -5.95
N SER A 120 45.75 -0.39 -7.06
CA SER A 120 46.57 -1.55 -7.50
C SER A 120 46.23 -1.89 -8.96
N MET A 121 47.09 -1.76 -9.96
CA MET A 121 48.56 -1.67 -10.04
C MET A 121 48.92 -0.93 -11.34
#